data_AF-A0A660KWD5-F1
#
_entry.id   AF-A0A660KWD5-F1
#
_cell.length_a   1.000
_cell.length_b   1.000
_cell.length_c   1.000
_cell.angle_alpha   90.00
_cell.angle_beta   90.00
_cell.angle_gamma   90.00
#
_symmetry.space_group_name_H-M   'P 1'
#
loop_
_entity.id
_entity.type
_entity.pdbx_description
1 polymer ?
#
loop_
_entity_poly.entity_id
_entity_poly.type
_entity_poly.pdbx_seq_one_letter_code
_entity_poly.pdbx_strand_id
1 'polypeptide(L)'
;MRDRQIAGQSRRHRPDANRAAQVPQAVGVSNRALARLLSRQPVAELPKLAGTLKRYRAGAPLLKALVPAPTTTDLPAATAWLRSLAEVLRVLGDAADASTLNFESQVVTDHDAEYGAAGADVHEKVGAARWGAQALGERIREQVISGMNRSSVVGHGRADDPALGTLEQAKAFRDQASALRAAASTPELRQAAEACQDAALALLQARSVAEARETWRAGTVQTDTVADVKDPKRARNEMDDVFADSGFNDRQQTKMIKVPVKQKDGTVIEVDKEVVDDWCGMFAAANMFRGAALDKDLRMAFAHTDNVNDFFQYTANVNASRAPLSVWADGRWWSVREYHASRATPRKWVVGPSAATDIRPGDIALIRHGGVKPKKGIANHIVMVESYDPNTGKLVSIEGNVTEGVRPDGDGKAQRTGDDQLKSSSQSPTSTVVEVRDMKDEQETTPGAGPGGVYQERGRRTVYAIGRPSLVDFEEHEYAEQLVPERFRGLSPAEIRAHAQAKSQVKFVTNRNQSPAQGPYHSRAGG
;
A
#
# COMPACT_ATOMS: atom_id res chain seq x y z
N MET A 1 41.14 -40.92 -34.91
CA MET A 1 41.85 -41.81 -35.85
C MET A 1 40.85 -42.69 -36.60
N ARG A 2 40.54 -42.33 -37.85
CA ARG A 2 40.44 -43.24 -39.01
C ARG A 2 39.93 -42.41 -40.19
N ASP A 3 40.89 -42.07 -41.03
CA ASP A 3 40.73 -41.46 -42.34
C ASP A 3 40.00 -42.40 -43.30
N ARG A 4 39.27 -41.80 -44.25
CA ARG A 4 39.17 -42.32 -45.62
C ARG A 4 38.94 -41.15 -46.58
N GLN A 5 40.03 -40.75 -47.23
CA GLN A 5 40.03 -40.13 -48.55
C GLN A 5 39.56 -41.16 -49.59
N ILE A 6 38.95 -40.70 -50.69
CA ILE A 6 39.35 -41.03 -52.07
C ILE A 6 38.85 -39.91 -52.99
N ALA A 7 39.76 -39.52 -53.88
CA ALA A 7 39.66 -38.47 -54.89
C ALA A 7 38.95 -38.95 -56.18
N GLY A 8 38.61 -38.02 -57.08
CA GLY A 8 38.26 -38.36 -58.46
C GLY A 8 37.64 -37.24 -59.27
N GLN A 9 38.47 -36.50 -59.99
CA GLN A 9 38.15 -35.37 -60.87
C GLN A 9 37.27 -35.73 -62.09
N SER A 10 36.55 -34.74 -62.63
CA SER A 10 36.64 -34.40 -64.07
C SER A 10 36.00 -33.04 -64.39
N ARG A 11 36.83 -32.10 -64.86
CA ARG A 11 36.43 -30.88 -65.58
C ARG A 11 35.94 -31.28 -66.98
N ARG A 12 34.80 -30.77 -67.43
CA ARG A 12 34.51 -30.60 -68.85
C ARG A 12 33.85 -29.25 -69.14
N HIS A 13 34.18 -28.82 -70.34
CA HIS A 13 33.99 -27.53 -71.00
C HIS A 13 32.58 -26.95 -70.98
N ARG A 14 32.57 -25.61 -70.90
CA ARG A 14 31.54 -24.66 -71.37
C ARG A 14 31.22 -24.88 -72.86
N PRO A 15 29.98 -24.58 -73.27
CA PRO A 15 29.83 -23.48 -74.23
C PRO A 15 28.73 -22.50 -73.83
N ASP A 16 29.03 -21.20 -73.97
CA ASP A 16 28.03 -20.15 -74.05
C ASP A 16 27.36 -20.21 -75.43
N ALA A 17 26.03 -20.16 -75.48
CA ALA A 17 25.28 -19.53 -76.57
C ALA A 17 23.78 -19.41 -76.26
N ASN A 18 23.26 -18.22 -76.55
CA ASN A 18 21.90 -17.90 -77.00
C ASN A 18 20.76 -17.68 -75.98
N ARG A 19 20.52 -16.37 -75.76
CA ARG A 19 19.22 -15.67 -75.96
C ARG A 19 17.96 -16.52 -75.75
N ALA A 20 17.33 -16.33 -74.59
CA ALA A 20 15.89 -16.51 -74.43
C ALA A 20 15.29 -15.20 -73.88
N ALA A 21 14.11 -14.86 -74.41
CA ALA A 21 13.46 -13.57 -74.32
C ALA A 21 13.19 -13.09 -72.87
N GLN A 22 13.37 -11.79 -72.65
CA GLN A 22 12.79 -11.09 -71.51
C GLN A 22 11.26 -11.12 -71.65
N VAL A 23 10.62 -11.99 -70.89
CA VAL A 23 9.17 -11.91 -70.63
C VAL A 23 8.98 -10.78 -69.61
N PRO A 24 8.05 -9.83 -69.83
CA PRO A 24 7.76 -8.81 -68.84
C PRO A 24 7.32 -9.48 -67.55
N GLN A 25 7.95 -9.13 -66.42
CA GLN A 25 7.44 -9.48 -65.09
C GLN A 25 6.07 -8.81 -64.93
N ALA A 26 5.02 -9.56 -65.27
CA ALA A 26 3.67 -9.21 -64.86
C ALA A 26 3.65 -9.18 -63.33
N VAL A 27 3.26 -8.04 -62.79
CA VAL A 27 3.12 -7.74 -61.36
C VAL A 27 2.18 -8.77 -60.75
N GLY A 28 2.74 -9.83 -60.16
CA GLY A 28 2.01 -10.80 -59.36
C GLY A 28 1.61 -10.14 -58.05
N VAL A 29 0.44 -9.51 -58.02
CA VAL A 29 -0.23 -9.15 -56.77
C VAL A 29 -0.42 -10.47 -56.00
N SER A 30 0.37 -10.69 -54.94
CA SER A 30 0.28 -11.96 -54.18
C SER A 30 -1.16 -12.17 -53.71
N ASN A 31 -1.61 -13.43 -53.63
CA ASN A 31 -2.92 -13.78 -53.07
C ASN A 31 -3.16 -13.15 -51.68
N ARG A 32 -2.10 -12.78 -50.95
CA ARG A 32 -2.15 -12.04 -49.67
C ARG A 32 -2.52 -10.56 -49.84
N ALA A 33 -2.03 -9.93 -50.90
CA ALA A 33 -2.41 -8.57 -51.27
C ALA A 33 -3.81 -8.54 -51.88
N LEU A 34 -4.18 -9.53 -52.70
CA LEU A 34 -5.54 -9.69 -53.23
C LEU A 34 -6.55 -9.99 -52.12
N ALA A 35 -6.22 -10.87 -51.16
CA ALA A 35 -7.06 -11.12 -49.97
C ALA A 35 -7.20 -9.87 -49.09
N ARG A 36 -6.15 -9.06 -48.92
CA ARG A 36 -6.24 -7.75 -48.25
C ARG A 36 -7.06 -6.73 -49.03
N LEU A 37 -7.08 -6.79 -50.36
CA LEU A 37 -7.88 -5.91 -51.20
C LEU A 37 -9.36 -6.33 -51.20
N LEU A 38 -9.62 -7.63 -51.24
CA LEU A 38 -10.96 -8.22 -51.20
C LEU A 38 -11.57 -8.19 -49.78
N SER A 39 -10.74 -8.18 -48.73
CA SER A 39 -11.19 -7.97 -47.34
C SER A 39 -11.49 -6.49 -47.02
N ARG A 40 -11.23 -5.57 -47.94
CA ARG A 40 -11.69 -4.16 -47.86
C ARG A 40 -13.09 -4.03 -48.45
N GLN A 41 -14.00 -4.93 -48.11
CA GLN A 41 -15.40 -4.53 -48.20
C GLN A 41 -15.55 -3.28 -47.33
N PRO A 42 -16.20 -2.21 -47.84
CA PRO A 42 -16.47 -1.04 -47.03
C PRO A 42 -17.19 -1.53 -45.78
N VAL A 43 -16.54 -1.36 -44.63
CA VAL A 43 -17.13 -1.69 -43.35
C VAL A 43 -18.41 -0.86 -43.27
N ALA A 44 -19.56 -1.53 -43.31
CA ALA A 44 -20.86 -0.86 -43.34
C ALA A 44 -20.90 0.20 -42.22
N GLU A 45 -21.25 1.42 -42.61
CA GLU A 45 -21.29 2.55 -41.69
C GLU A 45 -22.33 2.27 -40.62
N LEU A 46 -21.91 2.28 -39.35
CA LEU A 46 -22.81 1.96 -38.25
C LEU A 46 -23.71 3.14 -37.91
N PRO A 47 -25.02 2.91 -37.70
CA PRO A 47 -25.94 3.97 -37.32
C PRO A 47 -25.51 4.63 -35.99
N LYS A 48 -25.98 5.85 -35.74
CA LYS A 48 -25.64 6.59 -34.51
C LYS A 48 -25.96 5.81 -33.23
N LEU A 49 -27.03 5.01 -33.27
CA LEU A 49 -27.50 4.20 -32.15
C LEU A 49 -26.65 2.94 -31.87
N ALA A 50 -25.73 2.54 -32.75
CA ALA A 50 -24.86 1.36 -32.58
C ALA A 50 -23.58 1.70 -31.78
N GLY A 51 -23.73 2.34 -30.63
CA GLY A 51 -22.61 2.80 -29.80
C GLY A 51 -21.77 1.65 -29.24
N THR A 52 -22.42 0.58 -28.78
CA THR A 52 -21.78 -0.60 -28.19
C THR A 52 -21.02 -1.39 -29.24
N LEU A 53 -21.61 -1.63 -30.42
CA LEU A 53 -20.93 -2.30 -31.52
C LEU A 53 -19.74 -1.48 -32.06
N LYS A 54 -19.83 -0.14 -32.07
CA LYS A 54 -18.69 0.74 -32.39
C LYS A 54 -17.53 0.55 -31.41
N ARG A 55 -17.81 0.49 -30.10
CA ARG A 55 -16.79 0.21 -29.08
C ARG A 55 -16.20 -1.19 -29.23
N TYR A 56 -17.03 -2.19 -29.51
CA TYR A 56 -16.55 -3.54 -29.84
C TYR A 56 -15.62 -3.52 -31.06
N ARG A 57 -16.00 -2.89 -32.18
CA ARG A 57 -15.12 -2.79 -33.37
C ARG A 57 -13.77 -2.16 -33.04
N ALA A 58 -13.74 -1.15 -32.18
CA ALA A 58 -12.51 -0.52 -31.73
C ALA A 58 -11.67 -1.45 -30.81
N GLY A 59 -12.32 -2.19 -29.91
CA GLY A 59 -11.66 -3.07 -28.94
C GLY A 59 -11.31 -4.47 -29.47
N ALA A 60 -11.99 -4.96 -30.51
CA ALA A 60 -11.85 -6.33 -31.01
C ALA A 60 -10.41 -6.69 -31.44
N PRO A 61 -9.62 -5.81 -32.09
CA PRO A 61 -8.22 -6.10 -32.37
C PRO A 61 -7.39 -6.31 -31.08
N LEU A 62 -7.65 -5.53 -30.04
CA LEU A 62 -6.97 -5.65 -28.74
C LEU A 62 -7.41 -6.92 -28.02
N LEU A 63 -8.71 -7.21 -28.00
CA LEU A 63 -9.26 -8.43 -27.41
C LEU A 63 -8.70 -9.69 -28.09
N LYS A 64 -8.50 -9.66 -29.41
CA LYS A 64 -7.86 -10.74 -30.17
C LYS A 64 -6.37 -10.88 -29.89
N ALA A 65 -5.68 -9.78 -29.58
CA ALA A 65 -4.27 -9.78 -29.23
C ALA A 65 -4.01 -10.12 -27.76
N LEU A 66 -5.04 -10.14 -26.91
CA LEU A 66 -4.92 -10.47 -25.50
C LEU A 66 -4.51 -11.94 -25.36
N VAL A 67 -3.31 -12.15 -24.82
CA VAL A 67 -2.79 -13.48 -24.50
C VAL A 67 -3.46 -14.04 -23.24
N PRO A 68 -3.47 -15.38 -23.05
CA PRO A 68 -3.93 -15.98 -21.80
C PRO A 68 -3.19 -15.42 -20.57
N ALA A 69 -3.87 -15.40 -19.42
CA ALA A 69 -3.26 -14.96 -18.17
C ALA A 69 -2.00 -15.80 -17.84
N PRO A 70 -0.95 -15.17 -17.29
CA PRO A 70 0.24 -15.90 -16.89
C PRO A 70 -0.07 -16.94 -15.81
N THR A 71 0.54 -18.12 -15.95
CA THR A 71 0.44 -19.22 -14.98
C THR A 71 1.47 -19.09 -13.85
N THR A 72 2.44 -18.19 -13.97
CA THR A 72 3.43 -17.87 -12.94
C THR A 72 3.02 -16.64 -12.14
N THR A 73 3.72 -16.38 -11.04
CA THR A 73 3.58 -15.16 -10.22
C THR A 73 4.66 -14.13 -10.53
N ASP A 74 5.25 -14.17 -11.73
CA ASP A 74 6.26 -13.19 -12.15
C ASP A 74 5.60 -11.81 -12.25
N LEU A 75 6.01 -10.87 -11.38
CA LEU A 75 5.36 -9.55 -11.27
C LEU A 75 5.46 -8.74 -12.56
N PRO A 76 6.59 -8.68 -13.29
CA PRO A 76 6.65 -8.02 -14.59
C PRO A 76 5.64 -8.58 -15.60
N ALA A 77 5.58 -9.90 -15.78
CA ALA A 77 4.63 -10.53 -16.70
C ALA A 77 3.17 -10.30 -16.27
N ALA A 78 2.87 -10.46 -14.98
CA ALA A 78 1.55 -10.23 -14.41
C ALA A 78 1.09 -8.77 -14.61
N THR A 79 1.98 -7.81 -14.34
CA THR A 79 1.72 -6.37 -14.51
C THR A 79 1.48 -6.01 -15.97
N ALA A 80 2.31 -6.51 -16.89
CA ALA A 80 2.15 -6.28 -18.33
C ALA A 80 0.82 -6.83 -18.84
N TRP A 81 0.45 -8.03 -18.40
CA TRP A 81 -0.82 -8.64 -18.78
C TRP A 81 -2.03 -7.88 -18.22
N LEU A 82 -2.03 -7.48 -16.94
CA LEU A 82 -3.10 -6.67 -16.34
C LEU A 82 -3.27 -5.33 -17.06
N ARG A 83 -2.17 -4.69 -17.47
CA ARG A 83 -2.21 -3.47 -18.29
C ARG A 83 -2.95 -3.69 -19.60
N SER A 84 -2.61 -4.76 -20.33
CA SER A 84 -3.28 -5.11 -21.58
C SER A 84 -4.77 -5.38 -21.37
N LEU A 85 -5.12 -6.11 -20.31
CA LEU A 85 -6.52 -6.38 -19.97
C LEU A 85 -7.29 -5.10 -19.63
N ALA A 86 -6.74 -4.24 -18.77
CA ALA A 86 -7.37 -2.97 -18.40
C ALA A 86 -7.60 -2.07 -19.64
N GLU A 87 -6.65 -2.03 -20.57
CA GLU A 87 -6.79 -1.27 -21.82
C GLU A 87 -7.88 -1.86 -22.74
N VAL A 88 -7.94 -3.19 -22.89
CA VAL A 88 -9.01 -3.86 -23.64
C VAL A 88 -10.37 -3.49 -23.06
N LEU A 89 -10.55 -3.62 -21.75
CA LEU A 89 -11.82 -3.31 -21.07
C LEU A 89 -12.18 -1.83 -21.17
N ARG A 90 -11.20 -0.93 -21.06
CA ARG A 90 -11.42 0.52 -21.22
C ARG A 90 -11.92 0.87 -22.62
N VAL A 91 -11.38 0.25 -23.67
CA VAL A 91 -11.81 0.50 -25.06
C VAL A 91 -13.18 -0.12 -25.34
N LEU A 92 -13.44 -1.33 -24.84
CA LEU A 92 -14.74 -1.99 -24.97
C LEU A 92 -15.83 -1.24 -24.20
N GLY A 93 -15.53 -0.71 -23.01
CA GLY A 93 -16.51 -0.12 -22.09
C GLY A 93 -17.65 -1.12 -21.81
N ASP A 94 -18.89 -0.67 -22.01
CA ASP A 94 -20.08 -1.51 -21.83
C ASP A 94 -20.17 -2.69 -22.82
N ALA A 95 -19.41 -2.66 -23.92
CA ALA A 95 -19.34 -3.79 -24.86
C ALA A 95 -18.58 -4.99 -24.31
N ALA A 96 -17.91 -4.86 -23.15
CA ALA A 96 -17.34 -5.99 -22.43
C ALA A 96 -18.43 -6.88 -21.79
N ASP A 97 -19.68 -6.41 -21.75
CA ASP A 97 -20.85 -7.19 -21.39
C ASP A 97 -21.60 -7.62 -22.65
N ALA A 98 -21.62 -8.93 -22.92
CA ALA A 98 -22.32 -9.50 -24.08
C ALA A 98 -23.84 -9.23 -24.04
N SER A 99 -24.43 -9.00 -22.87
CA SER A 99 -25.86 -8.65 -22.75
C SER A 99 -26.15 -7.25 -23.32
N THR A 100 -25.22 -6.30 -23.21
CA THR A 100 -25.34 -4.96 -23.81
C THR A 100 -25.33 -5.03 -25.34
N LEU A 101 -24.49 -5.90 -25.91
CA LEU A 101 -24.46 -6.16 -27.35
C LEU A 101 -25.77 -6.80 -27.82
N ASN A 102 -26.29 -7.80 -27.10
CA ASN A 102 -27.58 -8.42 -27.40
C ASN A 102 -28.76 -7.44 -27.27
N PHE A 103 -28.69 -6.49 -26.34
CA PHE A 103 -29.74 -5.48 -26.20
C PHE A 103 -29.70 -4.49 -27.39
N GLU A 104 -28.51 -3.98 -27.74
CA GLU A 104 -28.36 -3.07 -28.87
C GLU A 104 -28.76 -3.72 -30.21
N SER A 105 -28.52 -5.03 -30.37
CA SER A 105 -28.93 -5.78 -31.57
C SER A 105 -30.44 -5.84 -31.78
N GLN A 106 -31.26 -5.62 -30.74
CA GLN A 106 -32.72 -5.59 -30.88
C GLN A 106 -33.23 -4.27 -31.47
N VAL A 107 -32.41 -3.21 -31.45
CA VAL A 107 -32.78 -1.87 -31.92
C VAL A 107 -32.00 -1.44 -33.17
N VAL A 108 -30.84 -2.04 -33.43
CA VAL A 108 -30.03 -1.81 -34.64
C VAL A 108 -30.19 -3.00 -35.59
N THR A 109 -30.97 -2.81 -36.65
CA THR A 109 -31.20 -3.84 -37.69
C THR A 109 -30.00 -3.96 -38.63
N ASP A 110 -30.00 -5.01 -39.46
CA ASP A 110 -29.03 -5.27 -40.54
C ASP A 110 -27.60 -5.63 -40.08
N HIS A 111 -27.40 -5.81 -38.76
CA HIS A 111 -26.10 -6.15 -38.16
C HIS A 111 -26.14 -7.41 -37.26
N ASP A 112 -27.22 -8.19 -37.27
CA ASP A 112 -27.45 -9.32 -36.34
C ASP A 112 -26.30 -10.33 -36.30
N ALA A 113 -25.75 -10.69 -37.47
CA ALA A 113 -24.62 -11.61 -37.56
C ALA A 113 -23.36 -11.05 -36.90
N GLU A 114 -23.13 -9.75 -37.00
CA GLU A 114 -21.98 -9.08 -36.38
C GLU A 114 -22.16 -8.99 -34.87
N TYR A 115 -23.36 -8.65 -34.38
CA TYR A 115 -23.68 -8.68 -32.96
C TYR A 115 -23.53 -10.08 -32.36
N GLY A 116 -24.03 -11.12 -33.04
CA GLY A 116 -23.86 -12.51 -32.59
C GLY A 116 -22.39 -12.92 -32.50
N ALA A 117 -21.58 -12.56 -33.50
CA ALA A 117 -20.14 -12.81 -33.48
C ALA A 117 -19.41 -12.01 -32.39
N ALA A 118 -19.79 -10.75 -32.18
CA ALA A 118 -19.24 -9.89 -31.14
C ALA A 118 -19.57 -10.42 -29.74
N GLY A 119 -20.84 -10.79 -29.50
CA GLY A 119 -21.28 -11.37 -28.24
C GLY A 119 -20.55 -12.68 -27.93
N ALA A 120 -20.33 -13.53 -28.93
CA ALA A 120 -19.54 -14.76 -28.77
C ALA A 120 -18.07 -14.48 -28.42
N ASP A 121 -17.38 -13.58 -29.15
CA ASP A 121 -15.96 -13.24 -28.89
C ASP A 121 -15.79 -12.60 -27.51
N VAL A 122 -16.71 -11.71 -27.11
CA VAL A 122 -16.72 -11.10 -25.77
C VAL A 122 -16.96 -12.18 -24.70
N HIS A 123 -17.98 -13.01 -24.84
CA HIS A 123 -18.29 -14.06 -23.85
C HIS A 123 -17.11 -15.00 -23.64
N GLU A 124 -16.50 -15.50 -24.73
CA GLU A 124 -15.36 -16.41 -24.67
C GLU A 124 -14.13 -15.73 -24.06
N LYS A 125 -13.71 -14.60 -24.62
CA LYS A 125 -12.40 -14.01 -24.29
C LYS A 125 -12.41 -13.15 -23.05
N VAL A 126 -13.44 -12.32 -22.85
CA VAL A 126 -13.59 -11.56 -21.60
C VAL A 126 -13.90 -12.53 -20.46
N GLY A 127 -14.70 -13.58 -20.71
CA GLY A 127 -14.92 -14.66 -19.74
C GLY A 127 -13.63 -15.37 -19.32
N ALA A 128 -12.79 -15.77 -20.28
CA ALA A 128 -11.48 -16.38 -20.00
C ALA A 128 -10.54 -15.41 -19.27
N ALA A 129 -10.48 -14.14 -19.70
CA ALA A 129 -9.63 -13.12 -19.08
C ALA A 129 -10.07 -12.81 -17.64
N ARG A 130 -11.38 -12.79 -17.37
CA ARG A 130 -11.93 -12.66 -16.02
C ARG A 130 -11.41 -13.74 -15.08
N TRP A 131 -11.57 -15.01 -15.46
CA TRP A 131 -11.09 -16.14 -14.67
C TRP A 131 -9.57 -16.12 -14.52
N GLY A 132 -8.85 -15.75 -15.58
CA GLY A 132 -7.41 -15.59 -15.56
C GLY A 132 -6.93 -14.52 -14.57
N ALA A 133 -7.60 -13.36 -14.52
CA ALA A 133 -7.28 -12.27 -13.60
C ALA A 133 -7.54 -12.68 -12.15
N GLN A 134 -8.70 -13.29 -11.87
CA GLN A 134 -9.02 -13.78 -10.54
C GLN A 134 -7.99 -14.80 -10.05
N ALA A 135 -7.72 -15.85 -10.86
CA ALA A 135 -6.77 -16.89 -10.50
C ALA A 135 -5.33 -16.36 -10.33
N LEU A 136 -4.93 -15.37 -11.14
CA LEU A 136 -3.63 -14.70 -11.01
C LEU A 136 -3.53 -13.94 -9.68
N GLY A 137 -4.56 -13.15 -9.34
CA GLY A 137 -4.62 -12.42 -8.06
C GLY A 137 -4.56 -13.36 -6.87
N GLU A 138 -5.42 -14.38 -6.84
CA GLU A 138 -5.46 -15.39 -5.77
C GLU A 138 -4.12 -16.11 -5.58
N ARG A 139 -3.46 -16.51 -6.68
CA ARG A 139 -2.16 -17.21 -6.64
C ARG A 139 -1.03 -16.32 -6.10
N ILE A 140 -0.94 -15.06 -6.57
CA ILE A 140 0.06 -14.10 -6.07
C ILE A 140 -0.16 -13.86 -4.57
N ARG A 141 -1.41 -13.59 -4.16
CA ARG A 141 -1.79 -13.40 -2.76
C ARG A 141 -1.38 -14.59 -1.90
N GLU A 142 -1.77 -15.81 -2.29
CA GLU A 142 -1.47 -17.03 -1.55
C GLU A 142 0.03 -17.26 -1.43
N GLN A 143 0.78 -17.13 -2.53
CA GLN A 143 2.23 -17.31 -2.53
C GLN A 143 2.92 -16.31 -1.60
N VAL A 144 2.50 -15.04 -1.62
CA VAL A 144 3.09 -13.99 -0.77
C VAL A 144 2.79 -14.26 0.71
N ILE A 145 1.52 -14.49 1.07
CA ILE A 145 1.13 -14.73 2.47
C ILE A 145 1.78 -16.02 2.99
N SER A 146 1.71 -17.12 2.24
CA SER A 146 2.31 -18.40 2.61
C SER A 146 3.83 -18.32 2.69
N GLY A 147 4.48 -17.61 1.76
CA GLY A 147 5.92 -17.38 1.77
C GLY A 147 6.37 -16.64 3.03
N MET A 148 5.72 -15.52 3.34
CA MET A 148 6.03 -14.71 4.53
C MET A 148 5.80 -15.48 5.82
N ASN A 149 4.69 -16.22 5.93
CA ASN A 149 4.39 -17.01 7.12
C ASN A 149 5.38 -18.16 7.33
N ARG A 150 5.77 -18.86 6.25
CA ARG A 150 6.75 -19.96 6.34
C ARG A 150 8.16 -19.48 6.62
N SER A 151 8.51 -18.25 6.23
CA SER A 151 9.81 -17.65 6.48
C SER A 151 9.84 -16.81 7.77
N SER A 152 8.97 -17.12 8.74
CA SER A 152 8.94 -16.32 9.99
C SER A 152 10.32 -16.27 10.62
N VAL A 153 10.73 -15.09 11.09
CA VAL A 153 12.02 -14.91 11.79
C VAL A 153 12.16 -15.81 13.02
N VAL A 154 11.06 -16.36 13.52
CA VAL A 154 11.05 -17.41 14.52
C VAL A 154 11.40 -18.74 13.85
N GLY A 155 12.64 -19.16 14.00
CA GLY A 155 13.14 -20.44 13.49
C GLY A 155 13.70 -20.41 12.06
N HIS A 156 13.69 -19.26 11.38
CA HIS A 156 14.22 -19.11 10.03
C HIS A 156 15.19 -17.94 9.91
N GLY A 157 16.11 -18.03 8.95
CA GLY A 157 17.12 -17.02 8.68
C GLY A 157 16.74 -16.12 7.51
N ARG A 158 17.63 -15.16 7.20
CA ARG A 158 17.49 -14.27 6.03
C ARG A 158 17.41 -15.02 4.70
N ALA A 159 18.06 -16.18 4.60
CA ALA A 159 18.07 -16.99 3.39
C ALA A 159 16.69 -17.59 3.04
N ASP A 160 15.77 -17.63 4.01
CA ASP A 160 14.43 -18.19 3.86
C ASP A 160 13.38 -17.15 3.44
N ASP A 161 13.72 -15.85 3.43
CA ASP A 161 12.79 -14.78 3.06
C ASP A 161 12.28 -14.94 1.62
N PRO A 162 10.97 -14.74 1.35
CA PRO A 162 10.42 -14.90 0.02
C PRO A 162 10.90 -13.79 -0.92
N ALA A 163 11.06 -14.12 -2.20
CA ALA A 163 11.30 -13.14 -3.24
C ALA A 163 10.02 -12.34 -3.54
N LEU A 164 9.97 -11.07 -3.09
CA LEU A 164 8.80 -10.19 -3.21
C LEU A 164 8.83 -9.24 -4.43
N GLY A 165 9.93 -9.23 -5.20
CA GLY A 165 10.19 -8.19 -6.21
C GLY A 165 10.61 -6.85 -5.60
N THR A 166 10.71 -5.80 -6.41
CA THR A 166 11.07 -4.43 -5.97
C THR A 166 9.83 -3.61 -5.60
N LEU A 167 10.01 -2.46 -4.91
CA LEU A 167 8.88 -1.60 -4.51
C LEU A 167 8.18 -1.03 -5.74
N GLU A 168 8.97 -0.66 -6.75
CA GLU A 168 8.44 -0.18 -8.02
C GLU A 168 7.66 -1.26 -8.78
N GLN A 169 8.06 -2.53 -8.70
CA GLN A 169 7.27 -3.63 -9.26
C GLN A 169 5.94 -3.81 -8.50
N ALA A 170 5.94 -3.74 -7.17
CA ALA A 170 4.72 -3.84 -6.37
C ALA A 170 3.76 -2.66 -6.64
N LYS A 171 4.28 -1.42 -6.72
CA LYS A 171 3.51 -0.22 -7.08
C LYS A 171 2.95 -0.32 -8.50
N ALA A 172 3.75 -0.75 -9.47
CA ALA A 172 3.27 -0.94 -10.83
C ALA A 172 2.15 -1.98 -10.90
N PHE A 173 2.27 -3.10 -10.16
CA PHE A 173 1.21 -4.10 -10.08
C PHE A 173 -0.07 -3.54 -9.45
N ARG A 174 0.04 -2.81 -8.32
CA ARG A 174 -1.08 -2.07 -7.70
C ARG A 174 -1.77 -1.16 -8.72
N ASP A 175 -1.02 -0.33 -9.43
CA ASP A 175 -1.58 0.65 -10.34
C ASP A 175 -2.38 -0.03 -11.47
N GLN A 176 -1.90 -1.18 -11.97
CA GLN A 176 -2.65 -1.96 -12.97
C GLN A 176 -3.86 -2.69 -12.38
N ALA A 177 -3.79 -3.17 -11.14
CA ALA A 177 -4.96 -3.75 -10.45
C ALA A 177 -6.06 -2.69 -10.23
N SER A 178 -5.67 -1.46 -9.85
CA SER A 178 -6.55 -0.31 -9.74
C SER A 178 -7.12 0.13 -11.09
N ALA A 179 -6.32 0.13 -12.16
CA ALA A 179 -6.80 0.43 -13.51
C ALA A 179 -7.79 -0.63 -14.03
N LEU A 180 -7.52 -1.92 -13.76
CA LEU A 180 -8.45 -3.01 -14.06
C LEU A 180 -9.79 -2.79 -13.33
N ARG A 181 -9.74 -2.43 -12.04
CA ARG A 181 -10.96 -2.13 -11.27
C ARG A 181 -11.77 -0.99 -11.88
N ALA A 182 -11.10 0.09 -12.29
CA ALA A 182 -11.75 1.24 -12.93
C ALA A 182 -12.38 0.89 -14.29
N ALA A 183 -11.78 -0.04 -15.04
CA ALA A 183 -12.28 -0.48 -16.35
C ALA A 183 -13.35 -1.60 -16.27
N ALA A 184 -13.52 -2.24 -15.11
CA ALA A 184 -14.46 -3.35 -14.92
C ALA A 184 -15.93 -2.89 -14.90
N SER A 185 -16.64 -3.09 -16.01
CA SER A 185 -18.04 -2.69 -16.18
C SER A 185 -19.05 -3.66 -15.55
N THR A 186 -18.72 -4.95 -15.41
CA THR A 186 -19.63 -5.97 -14.85
C THR A 186 -19.25 -6.37 -13.41
N PRO A 187 -20.21 -6.91 -12.60
CA PRO A 187 -19.93 -7.41 -11.26
C PRO A 187 -18.83 -8.49 -11.21
N GLU A 188 -18.76 -9.38 -12.19
CA GLU A 188 -17.81 -10.48 -12.18
C GLU A 188 -16.39 -10.03 -12.59
N LEU A 189 -16.28 -9.05 -13.49
CA LEU A 189 -15.00 -8.40 -13.77
C LEU A 189 -14.52 -7.60 -12.55
N ARG A 190 -15.45 -6.97 -11.82
CA ARG A 190 -15.17 -6.25 -10.58
C ARG A 190 -14.63 -7.18 -9.49
N GLN A 191 -15.22 -8.37 -9.33
CA GLN A 191 -14.72 -9.41 -8.42
C GLN A 191 -13.31 -9.88 -8.80
N ALA A 192 -13.04 -10.10 -10.10
CA ALA A 192 -11.70 -10.46 -10.55
C ALA A 192 -10.67 -9.35 -10.27
N ALA A 193 -11.06 -8.09 -10.46
CA ALA A 193 -10.23 -6.94 -10.12
C ALA A 193 -9.94 -6.84 -8.61
N GLU A 194 -10.93 -7.12 -7.76
CA GLU A 194 -10.78 -7.16 -6.29
C GLU A 194 -9.73 -8.21 -5.87
N ALA A 195 -9.70 -9.38 -6.49
CA ALA A 195 -8.67 -10.39 -6.24
C ALA A 195 -7.26 -9.88 -6.59
N CYS A 196 -7.11 -9.14 -7.70
CA CYS A 196 -5.83 -8.50 -8.04
C CYS A 196 -5.46 -7.37 -7.07
N GLN A 197 -6.42 -6.57 -6.62
CA GLN A 197 -6.19 -5.51 -5.62
C GLN A 197 -5.77 -6.10 -4.27
N ASP A 198 -6.37 -7.21 -3.83
CA ASP A 198 -5.96 -7.87 -2.58
C ASP A 198 -4.55 -8.47 -2.68
N ALA A 199 -4.19 -9.01 -3.85
CA ALA A 199 -2.82 -9.46 -4.13
C ALA A 199 -1.81 -8.31 -4.08
N ALA A 200 -2.16 -7.15 -4.66
CA ALA A 200 -1.33 -5.95 -4.59
C ALA A 200 -1.13 -5.47 -3.16
N LEU A 201 -2.20 -5.49 -2.34
CA LEU A 201 -2.12 -5.13 -0.93
C LEU A 201 -1.24 -6.13 -0.15
N ALA A 202 -1.39 -7.43 -0.40
CA ALA A 202 -0.57 -8.46 0.24
C ALA A 202 0.93 -8.30 -0.09
N LEU A 203 1.27 -7.97 -1.35
CA LEU A 203 2.65 -7.68 -1.76
C LEU A 203 3.25 -6.50 -0.99
N LEU A 204 2.50 -5.39 -0.92
CA LEU A 204 2.94 -4.19 -0.20
C LEU A 204 3.13 -4.49 1.29
N GLN A 205 2.15 -5.12 1.94
CA GLN A 205 2.26 -5.52 3.35
C GLN A 205 3.44 -6.46 3.62
N ALA A 206 3.67 -7.45 2.75
CA ALA A 206 4.81 -8.36 2.86
C ALA A 206 6.14 -7.61 2.76
N ARG A 207 6.24 -6.60 1.89
CA ARG A 207 7.43 -5.76 1.80
C ARG A 207 7.64 -4.91 3.05
N SER A 208 6.58 -4.38 3.67
CA SER A 208 6.67 -3.68 4.96
C SER A 208 7.24 -4.59 6.04
N VAL A 209 6.81 -5.85 6.09
CA VAL A 209 7.34 -6.84 7.04
C VAL A 209 8.80 -7.19 6.70
N ALA A 210 9.15 -7.38 5.43
CA ALA A 210 10.53 -7.63 5.03
C ALA A 210 11.46 -6.49 5.46
N GLU A 211 11.03 -5.23 5.30
CA GLU A 211 11.76 -4.07 5.80
C GLU A 211 11.89 -4.09 7.33
N ALA A 212 10.79 -4.35 8.05
CA ALA A 212 10.80 -4.46 9.51
C ALA A 212 11.76 -5.57 10.00
N ARG A 213 11.82 -6.71 9.30
CA ARG A 213 12.77 -7.79 9.59
C ARG A 213 14.21 -7.34 9.39
N GLU A 214 14.51 -6.60 8.32
CA GLU A 214 15.85 -6.07 8.08
C GLU A 214 16.27 -5.04 9.12
N THR A 215 15.40 -4.09 9.48
CA THR A 215 15.67 -3.14 10.57
C THR A 215 15.87 -3.86 11.91
N TRP A 216 15.10 -4.91 12.19
CA TRP A 216 15.29 -5.73 13.39
C TRP A 216 16.63 -6.49 13.37
N ARG A 217 16.93 -7.24 12.29
CA ARG A 217 18.16 -8.04 12.15
C ARG A 217 19.43 -7.20 12.18
N ALA A 218 19.39 -6.00 11.62
CA ALA A 218 20.54 -5.11 11.59
C ALA A 218 21.03 -4.81 13.02
N GLY A 219 20.17 -4.89 14.03
CA GLY A 219 20.53 -4.51 15.41
C GLY A 219 20.99 -3.06 15.53
N THR A 220 20.91 -2.27 14.46
CA THR A 220 21.42 -0.89 14.36
C THR A 220 20.54 0.10 15.11
N VAL A 221 19.33 -0.32 15.49
CA VAL A 221 18.51 0.39 16.46
C VAL A 221 19.06 0.24 17.90
N GLN A 222 20.11 -0.58 18.10
CA GLN A 222 20.73 -0.89 19.40
C GLN A 222 22.14 -0.28 19.58
N THR A 223 22.80 0.22 18.54
CA THR A 223 24.20 0.68 18.67
C THR A 223 24.26 2.17 18.99
N ASP A 224 24.71 2.46 20.22
CA ASP A 224 24.89 3.79 20.84
C ASP A 224 25.76 4.79 20.07
N THR A 225 26.49 4.35 19.05
CA THR A 225 27.43 5.17 18.30
C THR A 225 27.56 4.59 16.89
N VAL A 226 27.28 5.38 15.86
CA VAL A 226 27.81 5.06 14.52
C VAL A 226 29.27 5.50 14.57
N ALA A 227 30.15 4.64 15.10
CA ALA A 227 31.57 4.78 14.84
C ALA A 227 31.70 4.70 13.31
N ASP A 228 32.14 5.79 12.69
CA ASP A 228 32.21 6.00 11.24
C ASP A 228 30.87 6.28 10.55
N VAL A 229 30.30 7.46 10.82
CA VAL A 229 29.37 8.12 9.90
C VAL A 229 30.09 8.33 8.55
N LYS A 230 29.94 7.37 7.63
CA LYS A 230 30.55 7.38 6.29
C LYS A 230 30.15 8.58 5.44
N ASP A 231 29.07 9.27 5.80
CA ASP A 231 28.63 10.50 5.17
C ASP A 231 28.30 11.56 6.23
N PRO A 232 29.19 12.56 6.48
CA PRO A 232 28.94 13.62 7.46
C PRO A 232 27.70 14.47 7.16
N LYS A 233 27.10 14.37 5.95
CA LYS A 233 25.81 14.98 5.63
C LYS A 233 24.60 14.12 6.02
N ARG A 234 24.84 12.87 6.41
CA ARG A 234 23.84 11.85 6.79
C ARG A 234 24.13 11.32 8.21
N ALA A 235 24.33 12.24 9.15
CA ALA A 235 24.66 11.96 10.55
C ALA A 235 23.51 11.38 11.40
N ARG A 236 22.47 10.80 10.78
CA ARG A 236 21.36 10.16 11.49
C ARG A 236 21.66 8.68 11.66
N ASN A 237 21.41 8.15 12.86
CA ASN A 237 21.40 6.70 13.05
C ASN A 237 20.05 6.12 12.62
N GLU A 238 19.97 4.79 12.54
CA GLU A 238 18.75 4.09 12.08
C GLU A 238 17.49 4.53 12.83
N MET A 239 17.60 4.84 14.14
CA MET A 239 16.46 5.27 14.94
C MET A 239 15.97 6.68 14.60
N ASP A 240 16.88 7.62 14.34
CA ASP A 240 16.51 8.96 13.84
C ASP A 240 15.79 8.87 12.49
N ASP A 241 16.22 7.96 11.62
CA ASP A 241 15.55 7.70 10.35
C ASP A 241 14.16 7.07 10.58
N VAL A 242 14.00 6.17 11.57
CA VAL A 242 12.67 5.62 11.93
C VAL A 242 11.73 6.73 12.37
N PHE A 243 12.17 7.66 13.21
CA PHE A 243 11.31 8.78 13.63
C PHE A 243 10.94 9.67 12.45
N ALA A 244 11.92 10.07 11.63
CA ALA A 244 11.65 10.89 10.45
C ALA A 244 10.69 10.18 9.48
N ASP A 245 10.91 8.90 9.21
CA ASP A 245 10.11 8.11 8.28
C ASP A 245 8.72 7.80 8.81
N SER A 246 8.54 7.71 10.13
CA SER A 246 7.22 7.60 10.77
C SER A 246 6.38 8.87 10.67
N GLY A 247 6.95 9.96 10.14
CA GLY A 247 6.29 11.26 10.05
C GLY A 247 6.37 12.07 11.34
N PHE A 248 7.39 11.84 12.18
CA PHE A 248 7.59 12.60 13.42
C PHE A 248 7.60 14.11 13.13
N ASN A 249 6.85 14.90 13.91
CA ASN A 249 6.81 16.35 13.80
C ASN A 249 6.35 17.01 15.12
N ASP A 250 5.80 18.22 15.03
CA ASP A 250 5.27 19.00 16.15
C ASP A 250 3.87 18.57 16.59
N ARG A 251 3.24 17.61 15.89
CA ARG A 251 1.92 17.11 16.21
C ARG A 251 1.94 16.10 17.36
N GLN A 252 3.11 15.68 17.85
CA GLN A 252 3.33 14.73 18.93
C GLN A 252 2.80 15.28 20.25
N GLN A 253 2.25 14.41 21.11
CA GLN A 253 1.84 14.81 22.44
C GLN A 253 3.02 14.65 23.37
N THR A 254 3.33 15.71 24.08
CA THR A 254 4.26 15.67 25.19
C THR A 254 3.49 15.65 26.51
N LYS A 255 4.08 15.04 27.53
CA LYS A 255 3.62 15.13 28.91
C LYS A 255 4.79 15.45 29.83
N MET A 256 4.49 16.17 30.91
CA MET A 256 5.45 16.33 32.00
C MET A 256 5.40 15.08 32.89
N ILE A 257 6.55 14.42 33.05
CA ILE A 257 6.74 13.35 34.05
C ILE A 257 7.76 13.79 35.08
N LYS A 258 7.61 13.29 36.31
CA LYS A 258 8.63 13.45 37.33
C LYS A 258 9.69 12.37 37.19
N VAL A 259 10.93 12.77 37.01
CA VAL A 259 12.08 11.85 36.88
C VAL A 259 13.02 12.04 38.06
N PRO A 260 13.41 10.96 38.78
CA PRO A 260 14.43 11.05 39.81
C PRO A 260 15.80 11.34 39.18
N VAL A 261 16.46 12.41 39.62
CA VAL A 261 17.82 12.79 39.20
C VAL A 261 18.74 12.78 40.41
N LYS A 262 19.80 11.96 40.33
CA LYS A 262 20.82 11.87 41.36
C LYS A 262 21.81 13.03 41.24
N GLN A 263 21.91 13.83 42.30
CA GLN A 263 22.81 14.96 42.43
C GLN A 263 24.24 14.49 42.77
N LYS A 264 25.22 15.41 42.66
CA LYS A 264 26.64 15.13 42.94
C LYS A 264 26.90 14.67 44.38
N ASP A 265 26.09 15.11 45.33
CA ASP A 265 26.15 14.71 46.74
C ASP A 265 25.45 13.37 47.04
N GLY A 266 24.90 12.71 46.01
CA GLY A 266 24.18 11.45 46.12
C GLY A 266 22.69 11.59 46.42
N THR A 267 22.17 12.78 46.67
CA THR A 267 20.73 13.02 46.87
C THR A 267 19.95 12.79 45.58
N VAL A 268 18.69 12.35 45.67
CA VAL A 268 17.80 12.16 44.52
C VAL A 268 16.70 13.21 44.61
N ILE A 269 16.60 14.08 43.60
CA ILE A 269 15.51 15.04 43.47
C ILE A 269 14.58 14.64 42.34
N GLU A 270 13.29 14.94 42.44
CA GLU A 270 12.37 14.82 41.31
C GLU A 270 12.45 16.10 40.47
N VAL A 271 12.68 15.94 39.17
CA VAL A 271 12.56 17.04 38.21
C VAL A 271 11.44 16.76 37.24
N ASP A 272 10.66 17.79 36.91
CA ASP A 272 9.70 17.71 35.83
C ASP A 272 10.46 17.64 34.50
N LYS A 273 10.21 16.59 33.73
CA LYS A 273 10.79 16.37 32.41
C LYS A 273 9.66 16.21 31.40
N GLU A 274 9.69 17.03 30.37
CA GLU A 274 8.83 16.85 29.20
C GLU A 274 9.28 15.59 28.43
N VAL A 275 8.34 14.70 28.15
CA VAL A 275 8.57 13.49 27.35
C VAL A 275 7.48 13.32 26.32
N VAL A 276 7.86 12.85 25.13
CA VAL A 276 6.90 12.37 24.12
C VAL A 276 6.16 11.17 24.69
N ASP A 277 4.83 11.25 24.71
CA ASP A 277 3.97 10.20 25.27
C ASP A 277 3.56 9.16 24.21
N ASP A 278 3.58 9.55 22.94
CA ASP A 278 2.94 8.83 21.85
C ASP A 278 3.89 8.52 20.69
N TRP A 279 4.48 7.33 20.76
CA TRP A 279 5.46 6.89 19.77
C TRP A 279 5.48 5.37 19.52
N CYS A 280 4.55 4.62 20.12
CA CYS A 280 4.57 3.15 20.14
C CYS A 280 4.38 2.48 18.77
N GLY A 281 3.80 3.15 17.77
CA GLY A 281 3.66 2.61 16.42
C GLY A 281 4.58 3.24 15.37
N MET A 282 5.55 4.08 15.78
CA MET A 282 6.46 4.75 14.83
C MET A 282 7.30 3.75 14.03
N PHE A 283 7.75 2.68 14.67
CA PHE A 283 8.46 1.59 13.98
C PHE A 283 7.59 0.96 12.90
N ALA A 284 6.32 0.66 13.20
CA ALA A 284 5.41 0.09 12.21
C ALA A 284 5.18 1.05 11.04
N ALA A 285 4.93 2.34 11.31
CA ALA A 285 4.72 3.36 10.29
C ALA A 285 5.93 3.59 9.38
N ALA A 286 7.14 3.65 9.96
CA ALA A 286 8.37 3.82 9.20
C ALA A 286 8.60 2.65 8.23
N ASN A 287 8.41 1.41 8.69
CA ASN A 287 8.57 0.22 7.85
C ASN A 287 7.44 0.07 6.81
N MET A 288 6.22 0.52 7.11
CA MET A 288 5.16 0.65 6.12
C MET A 288 5.51 1.69 5.04
N PHE A 289 6.13 2.81 5.42
CA PHE A 289 6.58 3.79 4.45
C PHE A 289 7.72 3.25 3.58
N ARG A 290 8.83 2.81 4.17
CA ARG A 290 10.00 2.32 3.45
C ARG A 290 9.70 1.11 2.57
N GLY A 291 8.97 0.14 3.13
CA GLY A 291 8.68 -1.13 2.47
C GLY A 291 7.53 -1.05 1.47
N ALA A 292 6.52 -0.23 1.72
CA ALA A 292 5.25 -0.22 0.97
C ALA A 292 4.77 1.14 0.47
N ALA A 293 5.52 2.22 0.71
CA ALA A 293 5.13 3.58 0.35
C ALA A 293 3.82 4.06 1.01
N LEU A 294 3.59 3.74 2.28
CA LEU A 294 2.52 4.35 3.07
C LEU A 294 2.59 5.88 2.95
N ASP A 295 1.46 6.50 2.60
CA ASP A 295 1.40 7.95 2.39
C ASP A 295 1.87 8.71 3.64
N LYS A 296 2.64 9.76 3.43
CA LYS A 296 3.25 10.59 4.49
C LYS A 296 2.22 11.20 5.43
N ASP A 297 1.05 11.58 4.93
CA ASP A 297 0.02 12.26 5.72
C ASP A 297 -0.74 11.27 6.62
N LEU A 298 -0.59 9.96 6.39
CA LEU A 298 -1.24 8.90 7.16
C LEU A 298 -0.36 8.33 8.28
N ARG A 299 0.95 8.56 8.25
CA ARG A 299 1.90 7.87 9.16
C ARG A 299 1.70 8.23 10.63
N MET A 300 1.30 9.48 10.89
CA MET A 300 1.01 9.96 12.25
C MET A 300 -0.21 9.30 12.90
N ALA A 301 -1.04 8.59 12.14
CA ALA A 301 -2.10 7.75 12.71
C ALA A 301 -1.56 6.66 13.64
N PHE A 302 -0.30 6.25 13.46
CA PHE A 302 0.34 5.19 14.23
C PHE A 302 1.15 5.72 15.43
N ALA A 303 1.10 7.01 15.74
CA ALA A 303 1.78 7.54 16.92
C ALA A 303 1.15 7.04 18.24
N HIS A 304 -0.17 6.82 18.26
CA HIS A 304 -0.92 6.44 19.47
C HIS A 304 -2.00 5.40 19.16
N THR A 305 -2.31 4.53 20.12
CA THR A 305 -3.30 3.44 19.94
C THR A 305 -4.70 3.97 19.60
N ASP A 306 -5.11 5.09 20.22
CA ASP A 306 -6.37 5.76 19.90
C ASP A 306 -6.39 6.30 18.46
N ASN A 307 -5.26 6.81 17.96
CA ASN A 307 -5.15 7.28 16.57
C ASN A 307 -5.23 6.14 15.57
N VAL A 308 -4.65 4.97 15.90
CA VAL A 308 -4.80 3.76 15.08
C VAL A 308 -6.27 3.32 15.03
N ASN A 309 -6.96 3.36 16.16
CA ASN A 309 -8.39 3.06 16.21
C ASN A 309 -9.20 4.05 15.34
N ASP A 310 -8.92 5.35 15.44
CA ASP A 310 -9.54 6.39 14.62
C ASP A 310 -9.26 6.20 13.12
N PHE A 311 -8.01 5.91 12.76
CA PHE A 311 -7.60 5.61 11.39
C PHE A 311 -8.39 4.44 10.80
N PHE A 312 -8.49 3.31 11.51
CA PHE A 312 -9.21 2.15 10.99
C PHE A 312 -10.73 2.33 10.99
N GLN A 313 -11.28 3.20 11.84
CA GLN A 313 -12.72 3.50 11.89
C GLN A 313 -13.15 4.70 11.03
N TYR A 314 -12.22 5.37 10.35
CA TYR A 314 -12.48 6.61 9.60
C TYR A 314 -13.05 7.73 10.49
N THR A 315 -12.52 7.85 11.71
CA THR A 315 -12.87 8.90 12.66
C THR A 315 -11.64 9.71 13.04
N ALA A 316 -11.83 10.78 13.81
CA ALA A 316 -10.77 11.67 14.27
C ALA A 316 -11.12 12.20 15.67
N ASN A 317 -11.47 11.28 16.58
CA ASN A 317 -11.95 11.60 17.92
C ASN A 317 -10.81 12.04 18.85
N VAL A 318 -9.61 11.50 18.63
CA VAL A 318 -8.40 11.77 19.39
C VAL A 318 -7.35 12.35 18.46
N ASN A 319 -6.73 13.48 18.82
CA ASN A 319 -5.71 14.17 18.00
C ASN A 319 -6.11 14.27 16.52
N ALA A 320 -7.20 14.98 16.24
CA ALA A 320 -7.86 14.95 14.94
C ALA A 320 -6.96 15.26 13.72
N SER A 321 -5.83 15.94 13.93
CA SER A 321 -4.84 16.22 12.89
C SER A 321 -4.03 14.99 12.42
N ARG A 322 -4.18 13.83 13.06
CA ARG A 322 -3.38 12.62 12.77
C ARG A 322 -4.12 11.53 12.02
N ALA A 323 -5.44 11.63 11.92
CA ALA A 323 -6.27 10.70 11.16
C ALA A 323 -7.09 11.51 10.15
N PRO A 324 -6.55 11.77 8.94
CA PRO A 324 -7.23 12.60 7.96
C PRO A 324 -8.60 12.03 7.57
N LEU A 325 -9.56 12.94 7.38
CA LEU A 325 -10.95 12.60 7.08
C LEU A 325 -11.33 12.84 5.61
N SER A 326 -10.54 13.62 4.87
CA SER A 326 -10.72 13.82 3.43
C SER A 326 -9.47 13.52 2.62
N VAL A 327 -9.68 13.16 1.36
CA VAL A 327 -8.63 12.88 0.36
C VAL A 327 -9.00 13.54 -0.96
N TRP A 328 -8.02 14.19 -1.61
CA TRP A 328 -8.16 14.74 -2.94
C TRP A 328 -7.78 13.70 -3.98
N ALA A 329 -8.77 13.21 -4.72
CA ALA A 329 -8.58 12.19 -5.75
C ALA A 329 -9.63 12.34 -6.85
N ASP A 330 -9.31 11.92 -8.06
CA ASP A 330 -10.23 11.97 -9.21
C ASP A 330 -10.83 13.38 -9.44
N GLY A 331 -10.03 14.42 -9.22
CA GLY A 331 -10.41 15.82 -9.42
C GLY A 331 -11.42 16.37 -8.40
N ARG A 332 -11.60 15.70 -7.25
CA ARG A 332 -12.47 16.20 -6.17
C ARG A 332 -12.02 15.75 -4.78
N TRP A 333 -12.53 16.43 -3.75
CA TRP A 333 -12.41 15.96 -2.37
C TRP A 333 -13.48 14.91 -2.06
N TRP A 334 -13.03 13.80 -1.49
CA TRP A 334 -13.86 12.74 -0.95
C TRP A 334 -13.69 12.69 0.55
N SER A 335 -14.68 12.16 1.28
CA SER A 335 -14.33 11.57 2.57
C SER A 335 -13.46 10.33 2.32
N VAL A 336 -12.47 10.08 3.17
CA VAL A 336 -11.56 8.92 3.01
C VAL A 336 -12.35 7.61 2.95
N ARG A 337 -13.39 7.49 3.79
CA ARG A 337 -14.30 6.32 3.80
C ARG A 337 -15.02 6.12 2.47
N GLU A 338 -15.61 7.18 1.91
CA GLU A 338 -16.32 7.11 0.62
C GLU A 338 -15.37 6.76 -0.52
N TYR A 339 -14.16 7.32 -0.51
CA TYR A 339 -13.15 7.01 -1.54
C TYR A 339 -12.69 5.55 -1.46
N HIS A 340 -12.36 5.04 -0.27
CA HIS A 340 -11.98 3.63 -0.13
C HIS A 340 -13.12 2.67 -0.53
N ALA A 341 -14.37 3.02 -0.21
CA ALA A 341 -15.53 2.25 -0.63
C ALA A 341 -15.72 2.27 -2.16
N SER A 342 -15.54 3.43 -2.82
CA SER A 342 -15.63 3.52 -4.29
C SER A 342 -14.53 2.73 -5.00
N ARG A 343 -13.37 2.59 -4.36
CA ARG A 343 -12.23 1.78 -4.82
C ARG A 343 -12.31 0.30 -4.46
N ALA A 344 -13.36 -0.11 -3.72
CA ALA A 344 -13.56 -1.47 -3.19
C ALA A 344 -12.43 -1.98 -2.30
N THR A 345 -11.75 -1.08 -1.59
CA THR A 345 -10.61 -1.39 -0.72
C THR A 345 -10.78 -0.73 0.64
N PRO A 346 -11.89 -0.96 1.38
CA PRO A 346 -12.02 -0.42 2.72
C PRO A 346 -10.91 -0.96 3.63
N ARG A 347 -10.36 -0.08 4.49
CA ARG A 347 -9.63 -0.47 5.70
C ARG A 347 -10.44 -1.51 6.47
N LYS A 348 -9.76 -2.53 7.00
CA LYS A 348 -10.37 -3.55 7.86
C LYS A 348 -10.08 -3.23 9.32
N TRP A 349 -11.06 -3.43 10.19
CA TRP A 349 -10.91 -3.32 11.64
C TRP A 349 -11.67 -4.44 12.32
N VAL A 350 -10.97 -5.30 13.07
CA VAL A 350 -11.61 -6.39 13.82
C VAL A 350 -11.16 -6.31 15.27
N VAL A 351 -12.13 -6.11 16.17
CA VAL A 351 -11.91 -6.06 17.61
C VAL A 351 -12.11 -7.44 18.21
N GLY A 352 -11.23 -7.82 19.14
CA GLY A 352 -11.37 -9.02 19.95
C GLY A 352 -11.06 -10.32 19.21
N PRO A 353 -11.51 -11.46 19.76
CA PRO A 353 -11.07 -12.79 19.32
C PRO A 353 -11.44 -13.16 17.89
N SER A 354 -12.43 -12.50 17.28
CA SER A 354 -12.80 -12.71 15.88
C SER A 354 -11.71 -12.26 14.90
N ALA A 355 -10.71 -11.52 15.37
CA ALA A 355 -9.59 -11.09 14.53
C ALA A 355 -8.79 -12.27 13.94
N ALA A 356 -8.79 -13.43 14.62
CA ALA A 356 -7.96 -14.60 14.31
C ALA A 356 -8.23 -15.29 12.96
N THR A 357 -9.34 -15.01 12.26
CA THR A 357 -9.73 -15.77 11.04
C THR A 357 -9.12 -15.25 9.75
N ASP A 358 -8.60 -14.02 9.73
CA ASP A 358 -8.01 -13.41 8.53
C ASP A 358 -6.98 -12.36 8.98
N ILE A 359 -5.98 -12.84 9.74
CA ILE A 359 -4.75 -12.12 10.05
C ILE A 359 -3.73 -12.46 8.97
N ARG A 360 -2.97 -11.47 8.52
CA ARG A 360 -1.84 -11.70 7.61
C ARG A 360 -0.63 -10.82 7.93
N PRO A 361 0.56 -11.17 7.41
CA PRO A 361 1.75 -10.32 7.48
C PRO A 361 1.45 -8.88 7.06
N GLY A 362 1.93 -7.92 7.86
CA GLY A 362 1.80 -6.48 7.66
C GLY A 362 0.45 -5.89 8.09
N ASP A 363 -0.45 -6.68 8.69
CA ASP A 363 -1.56 -6.12 9.46
C ASP A 363 -1.00 -5.41 10.73
N ILE A 364 -1.77 -4.49 11.30
CA ILE A 364 -1.43 -3.77 12.54
C ILE A 364 -2.26 -4.34 13.67
N ALA A 365 -1.61 -4.75 14.76
CA ALA A 365 -2.31 -5.19 15.95
C ALA A 365 -2.15 -4.17 17.08
N LEU A 366 -3.27 -3.88 17.75
CA LEU A 366 -3.27 -3.22 19.03
C LEU A 366 -3.23 -4.26 20.12
N ILE A 367 -2.26 -4.14 21.02
CA ILE A 367 -2.04 -5.11 22.09
C ILE A 367 -2.10 -4.45 23.48
N ARG A 368 -2.30 -5.29 24.49
CA ARG A 368 -2.20 -4.96 25.91
C ARG A 368 -0.85 -5.43 26.42
N HIS A 369 0.15 -4.57 26.25
CA HIS A 369 1.50 -4.83 26.72
C HIS A 369 1.53 -4.81 28.27
N GLY A 370 2.19 -5.80 28.87
CA GLY A 370 2.39 -5.94 30.30
C GLY A 370 3.18 -4.77 30.91
N GLY A 371 3.10 -4.61 32.24
CA GLY A 371 3.82 -3.55 32.97
C GLY A 371 3.08 -2.21 33.09
N VAL A 372 2.09 -1.96 32.24
CA VAL A 372 1.09 -0.90 32.45
C VAL A 372 -0.18 -1.57 32.93
N LYS A 373 -0.90 -0.99 33.90
CA LYS A 373 -2.27 -1.40 34.24
C LYS A 373 -3.24 -0.58 33.39
N PRO A 374 -3.47 -0.88 32.10
CA PRO A 374 -4.45 -0.14 31.33
C PRO A 374 -5.81 -0.28 32.01
N LYS A 375 -6.65 0.75 31.88
CA LYS A 375 -8.07 0.58 32.21
C LYS A 375 -8.60 -0.61 31.39
N LYS A 376 -9.45 -1.43 32.01
CA LYS A 376 -10.04 -2.60 31.37
C LYS A 376 -10.65 -2.19 30.03
N GLY A 377 -10.21 -2.83 28.94
CA GLY A 377 -10.73 -2.55 27.60
C GLY A 377 -9.85 -1.70 26.69
N ILE A 378 -8.71 -1.19 27.16
CA ILE A 378 -7.85 -0.30 26.36
C ILE A 378 -6.55 -1.01 25.96
N ALA A 379 -6.13 -0.85 24.70
CA ALA A 379 -4.80 -1.23 24.22
C ALA A 379 -3.79 -0.10 24.47
N ASN A 380 -2.56 -0.45 24.79
CA ASN A 380 -1.48 0.50 25.14
C ASN A 380 -0.24 0.35 24.26
N HIS A 381 -0.27 -0.52 23.25
CA HIS A 381 0.86 -0.70 22.35
C HIS A 381 0.40 -1.09 20.93
N ILE A 382 1.24 -0.77 19.93
CA ILE A 382 0.99 -0.96 18.50
C ILE A 382 2.09 -1.85 17.95
N VAL A 383 1.73 -2.96 17.33
CA VAL A 383 2.69 -3.89 16.72
C VAL A 383 2.35 -4.16 15.27
N MET A 384 3.35 -4.53 14.48
CA MET A 384 3.15 -5.07 13.14
C MET A 384 3.07 -6.59 13.21
N VAL A 385 2.08 -7.18 12.53
CA VAL A 385 2.01 -8.62 12.36
C VAL A 385 3.12 -9.06 11.40
N GLU A 386 3.98 -9.94 11.86
CA GLU A 386 5.09 -10.52 11.10
C GLU A 386 4.63 -11.76 10.34
N SER A 387 3.97 -12.67 11.06
CA SER A 387 3.37 -13.87 10.51
C SER A 387 2.22 -14.35 11.39
N TYR A 388 1.36 -15.18 10.82
CA TYR A 388 0.30 -15.85 11.56
C TYR A 388 0.06 -17.24 10.99
N ASP A 389 0.17 -18.26 11.85
CA ASP A 389 -0.22 -19.62 11.52
C ASP A 389 -1.61 -19.94 12.11
N PRO A 390 -2.66 -20.03 11.28
CA PRO A 390 -4.01 -20.33 11.75
C PRO A 390 -4.13 -21.76 12.32
N ASN A 391 -3.26 -22.69 11.92
CA ASN A 391 -3.32 -24.08 12.37
C ASN A 391 -2.85 -24.24 13.81
N THR A 392 -1.75 -23.58 14.18
CA THR A 392 -1.26 -23.54 15.56
C THR A 392 -1.88 -22.41 16.37
N GLY A 393 -2.38 -21.36 15.71
CA GLY A 393 -2.82 -20.12 16.35
C GLY A 393 -1.65 -19.23 16.80
N LYS A 394 -0.42 -19.50 16.35
CA LYS A 394 0.73 -18.69 16.72
C LYS A 394 0.76 -17.41 15.87
N LEU A 395 0.67 -16.27 16.54
CA LEU A 395 0.85 -14.93 15.98
C LEU A 395 2.26 -14.47 16.31
N VAL A 396 3.03 -14.10 15.29
CA VAL A 396 4.32 -13.45 15.47
C VAL A 396 4.17 -11.98 15.12
N SER A 397 4.68 -11.10 15.96
CA SER A 397 4.71 -9.67 15.73
C SER A 397 6.12 -9.11 15.86
N ILE A 398 6.39 -8.04 15.13
CA ILE A 398 7.58 -7.21 15.31
C ILE A 398 7.11 -5.86 15.83
N GLU A 399 7.78 -5.38 16.86
CA GLU A 399 7.55 -4.06 17.43
C GLU A 399 8.86 -3.32 17.63
N GLY A 400 8.79 -2.00 17.53
CA GLY A 400 9.78 -1.12 18.11
C GLY A 400 9.28 -0.67 19.47
N ASN A 401 10.19 -0.33 20.39
CA ASN A 401 9.90 0.20 21.72
C ASN A 401 9.38 -0.81 22.76
N VAL A 402 10.13 -1.88 23.00
CA VAL A 402 9.88 -2.72 24.18
C VAL A 402 10.58 -2.11 25.40
N THR A 403 9.95 -2.22 26.58
CA THR A 403 10.53 -1.78 27.86
C THR A 403 11.00 -0.32 27.87
N GLU A 404 10.10 0.59 27.48
CA GLU A 404 10.28 2.06 27.46
C GLU A 404 11.29 2.62 26.44
N GLY A 405 12.00 1.76 25.70
CA GLY A 405 12.76 1.98 24.45
C GLY A 405 13.56 3.28 24.30
N VAL A 406 13.94 3.59 23.05
CA VAL A 406 14.60 4.87 22.72
C VAL A 406 13.53 5.89 22.36
N ARG A 407 13.33 6.90 23.22
CA ARG A 407 12.33 7.96 22.97
C ARG A 407 12.88 9.02 22.02
N PRO A 408 12.04 9.61 21.17
CA PRO A 408 12.40 10.85 20.51
C PRO A 408 12.45 12.02 21.52
N ASP A 409 13.27 13.03 21.23
CA ASP A 409 13.22 14.35 21.83
C ASP A 409 12.17 15.24 21.11
N GLY A 410 12.09 16.52 21.49
CA GLY A 410 11.16 17.47 20.87
C GLY A 410 11.43 17.74 19.39
N ASP A 411 12.64 17.43 18.89
CA ASP A 411 13.05 17.59 17.50
C ASP A 411 12.92 16.30 16.68
N GLY A 412 12.42 15.22 17.30
CA GLY A 412 12.27 13.91 16.65
C GLY A 412 13.56 13.12 16.53
N LYS A 413 14.59 13.46 17.29
CA LYS A 413 15.83 12.69 17.36
C LYS A 413 15.79 11.75 18.54
N ALA A 414 16.48 10.62 18.44
CA ALA A 414 16.68 9.74 19.58
C ALA A 414 17.33 10.51 20.74
N GLN A 415 16.74 10.41 21.93
CA GLN A 415 17.33 11.00 23.13
C GLN A 415 18.69 10.34 23.42
N ARG A 416 19.68 11.16 23.82
CA ARG A 416 21.05 10.71 24.11
C ARG A 416 21.53 11.10 25.50
N THR A 417 22.53 10.39 26.00
CA THR A 417 23.27 10.75 27.22
C THR A 417 24.31 11.85 26.90
N GLY A 418 25.01 12.35 27.92
CA GLY A 418 26.09 13.34 27.72
C GLY A 418 27.27 12.82 26.90
N ASP A 419 27.39 11.49 26.75
CA ASP A 419 28.44 10.80 26.00
C ASP A 419 27.95 10.35 24.60
N ASP A 420 26.85 10.94 24.09
CA ASP A 420 26.22 10.65 22.79
C ASP A 420 25.59 9.25 22.62
N GLN A 421 25.58 8.44 23.69
CA GLN A 421 24.94 7.12 23.72
C GLN A 421 23.40 7.25 23.72
N LEU A 422 22.68 6.26 23.17
CA LEU A 422 21.23 6.26 23.18
C LEU A 422 20.72 6.17 24.62
N LYS A 423 19.82 7.08 24.97
CA LYS A 423 19.20 7.11 26.28
C LYS A 423 18.00 6.17 26.28
N SER A 424 18.24 4.87 26.48
CA SER A 424 17.19 3.95 26.89
C SER A 424 16.89 4.14 28.38
N SER A 425 15.64 3.96 28.79
CA SER A 425 15.21 4.18 30.19
C SER A 425 15.52 3.00 31.13
N SER A 426 15.90 1.87 30.56
CA SER A 426 16.49 0.73 31.27
C SER A 426 17.76 0.34 30.53
N GLN A 427 18.73 -0.28 31.21
CA GLN A 427 19.94 -0.87 30.62
C GLN A 427 19.65 -2.01 29.60
N SER A 428 18.44 -2.04 29.02
CA SER A 428 18.00 -2.99 28.02
C SER A 428 18.42 -2.50 26.63
N PRO A 429 19.32 -3.22 25.94
CA PRO A 429 19.89 -2.80 24.66
C PRO A 429 18.93 -2.92 23.47
N THR A 430 17.72 -3.47 23.64
CA THR A 430 16.86 -3.85 22.51
C THR A 430 15.68 -2.89 22.34
N SER A 431 15.78 -2.01 21.35
CA SER A 431 14.71 -1.10 20.92
C SER A 431 13.71 -1.73 19.94
N THR A 432 13.95 -2.97 19.49
CA THR A 432 13.06 -3.77 18.64
C THR A 432 13.03 -5.21 19.11
N VAL A 433 11.85 -5.84 19.09
CA VAL A 433 11.64 -7.21 19.57
C VAL A 433 10.69 -7.97 18.64
N VAL A 434 10.92 -9.28 18.54
CA VAL A 434 10.00 -10.23 17.95
C VAL A 434 9.30 -10.97 19.07
N GLU A 435 7.98 -11.00 19.01
CA GLU A 435 7.17 -11.69 20.00
C GLU A 435 6.29 -12.73 19.33
N VAL A 436 6.25 -13.91 19.93
CA VAL A 436 5.30 -14.96 19.60
C VAL A 436 4.14 -14.86 20.57
N ARG A 437 2.92 -15.08 20.12
CA ARG A 437 1.72 -15.15 20.95
C ARG A 437 0.89 -16.36 20.55
N ASP A 438 0.43 -17.13 21.53
CA ASP A 438 -0.59 -18.15 21.29
C ASP A 438 -2.00 -17.53 21.31
N MET A 439 -2.66 -17.50 20.15
CA MET A 439 -4.01 -16.96 20.01
C MET A 439 -5.10 -17.95 20.43
N LYS A 440 -4.75 -19.22 20.71
CA LYS A 440 -5.64 -20.26 21.24
C LYS A 440 -5.58 -20.35 22.76
N ASP A 441 -4.44 -20.02 23.36
CA ASP A 441 -4.26 -20.03 24.81
C ASP A 441 -4.46 -18.64 25.45
N GLU A 442 -5.46 -18.52 26.33
CA GLU A 442 -5.73 -17.28 27.08
C GLU A 442 -4.81 -17.07 28.29
N GLN A 443 -4.13 -18.12 28.73
CA GLN A 443 -3.35 -18.17 29.97
C GLN A 443 -1.85 -18.33 29.73
N GLU A 444 -1.44 -18.93 28.60
CA GLU A 444 -0.03 -19.13 28.26
C GLU A 444 0.69 -17.78 28.13
N THR A 445 1.66 -17.58 29.02
CA THR A 445 2.68 -16.54 28.91
C THR A 445 3.64 -16.93 27.81
N THR A 446 3.65 -16.20 26.70
CA THR A 446 4.50 -16.57 25.57
C THR A 446 5.89 -15.93 25.74
N PRO A 447 6.98 -16.70 25.56
CA PRO A 447 8.33 -16.16 25.65
C PRO A 447 8.63 -15.17 24.50
N GLY A 448 9.10 -13.97 24.83
CA GLY A 448 9.73 -13.08 23.83
C GLY A 448 10.99 -13.73 23.24
N ALA A 449 11.15 -13.68 21.91
CA ALA A 449 12.32 -14.17 21.21
C ALA A 449 13.21 -12.98 20.82
N GLY A 450 14.11 -12.57 21.72
CA GLY A 450 15.05 -11.50 21.46
C GLY A 450 16.25 -11.50 22.41
N PRO A 451 17.38 -10.86 22.04
CA PRO A 451 18.60 -10.79 22.85
C PRO A 451 18.43 -10.07 24.20
N GLY A 452 17.28 -9.45 24.46
CA GLY A 452 16.92 -8.77 25.72
C GLY A 452 16.22 -9.64 26.79
N GLY A 453 15.99 -10.93 26.54
CA GLY A 453 15.40 -11.85 27.52
C GLY A 453 13.87 -12.01 27.42
N VAL A 454 13.40 -13.08 28.07
CA VAL A 454 12.06 -13.64 27.95
C VAL A 454 11.02 -12.74 28.64
N TYR A 455 10.31 -11.90 27.89
CA TYR A 455 9.06 -11.29 28.36
C TYR A 455 7.94 -12.33 28.29
N GLN A 456 6.99 -12.28 29.23
CA GLN A 456 5.91 -13.26 29.40
C GLN A 456 4.55 -12.55 29.33
N GLU A 457 3.88 -12.61 28.17
CA GLU A 457 2.52 -12.05 28.00
C GLU A 457 1.47 -13.13 27.70
N ARG A 458 0.25 -12.96 28.24
CA ARG A 458 -0.86 -13.91 28.04
C ARG A 458 -1.47 -13.79 26.64
N GLY A 459 -1.12 -14.70 25.74
CA GLY A 459 -1.33 -14.62 24.28
C GLY A 459 -2.65 -14.02 23.80
N ARG A 460 -3.78 -14.73 23.93
CA ARG A 460 -5.07 -14.30 23.34
C ARG A 460 -5.69 -13.05 23.99
N ARG A 461 -5.48 -12.81 25.28
CA ARG A 461 -6.03 -11.62 25.98
C ARG A 461 -5.27 -10.35 25.68
N THR A 462 -4.06 -10.49 25.15
CA THR A 462 -3.19 -9.39 24.81
C THR A 462 -3.65 -8.69 23.53
N VAL A 463 -4.09 -9.41 22.49
CA VAL A 463 -4.55 -8.77 21.24
C VAL A 463 -5.93 -8.14 21.43
N TYR A 464 -5.99 -6.82 21.36
CA TYR A 464 -7.23 -6.05 21.46
C TYR A 464 -7.95 -5.96 20.12
N ALA A 465 -7.24 -5.62 19.06
CA ALA A 465 -7.80 -5.45 17.73
C ALA A 465 -6.73 -5.59 16.65
N ILE A 466 -7.16 -5.93 15.43
CA ILE A 466 -6.28 -6.03 14.25
C ILE A 466 -6.89 -5.19 13.14
N GLY A 467 -6.04 -4.38 12.52
CA GLY A 467 -6.38 -3.50 11.42
C GLY A 467 -5.54 -3.78 10.19
N ARG A 468 -6.16 -3.63 9.02
CA ARG A 468 -5.52 -3.75 7.71
C ARG A 468 -5.70 -2.45 6.94
N PRO A 469 -4.61 -1.76 6.55
CA PRO A 469 -4.72 -0.57 5.73
C PRO A 469 -5.40 -0.86 4.39
N SER A 470 -5.99 0.16 3.80
CA SER A 470 -6.48 0.11 2.42
C SER A 470 -5.31 0.03 1.44
N LEU A 471 -5.52 -0.57 0.28
CA LEU A 471 -4.60 -0.42 -0.85
C LEU A 471 -4.33 1.05 -1.22
N VAL A 472 -5.34 1.90 -1.02
CA VAL A 472 -5.29 3.33 -1.33
C VAL A 472 -4.42 4.09 -0.34
N ASP A 473 -4.22 3.59 0.88
CA ASP A 473 -3.34 4.22 1.88
C ASP A 473 -1.86 4.22 1.44
N PHE A 474 -1.51 3.42 0.43
CA PHE A 474 -0.16 3.34 -0.15
C PHE A 474 -0.04 4.13 -1.46
N GLU A 475 -1.11 4.76 -1.94
CA GLU A 475 -1.09 5.69 -3.06
C GLU A 475 -0.74 7.10 -2.56
N GLU A 476 -0.06 7.89 -3.38
CA GLU A 476 0.25 9.29 -3.03
C GLU A 476 -0.97 10.17 -3.29
N HIS A 477 -1.50 10.79 -2.24
CA HIS A 477 -2.64 11.70 -2.31
C HIS A 477 -2.40 12.96 -1.48
N GLU A 478 -3.22 13.99 -1.69
CA GLU A 478 -3.32 15.10 -0.73
C GLU A 478 -4.47 14.83 0.25
N TYR A 479 -4.18 14.90 1.55
CA TYR A 479 -5.15 14.67 2.60
C TYR A 479 -5.55 15.97 3.31
N ALA A 480 -6.75 15.98 3.89
CA ALA A 480 -7.18 17.02 4.80
C ALA A 480 -7.68 16.42 6.12
N GLU A 481 -7.30 17.08 7.22
CA GLU A 481 -7.62 16.67 8.59
C GLU A 481 -9.14 16.64 8.86
N GLN A 482 -9.89 17.48 8.16
CA GLN A 482 -11.34 17.63 8.33
C GLN A 482 -12.10 17.22 7.07
N LEU A 483 -13.39 16.94 7.24
CA LEU A 483 -14.30 16.76 6.11
C LEU A 483 -14.41 18.07 5.31
N VAL A 484 -14.13 17.99 4.02
CA VAL A 484 -14.29 19.13 3.10
C VAL A 484 -15.78 19.34 2.81
N PRO A 485 -16.35 20.52 3.11
CA PRO A 485 -17.75 20.82 2.80
C PRO A 485 -18.09 20.63 1.33
N GLU A 486 -19.30 20.18 1.02
CA GLU A 486 -19.72 19.81 -0.33
C GLU A 486 -19.46 20.91 -1.38
N ARG A 487 -19.75 22.17 -1.04
CA ARG A 487 -19.50 23.33 -1.91
C ARG A 487 -18.03 23.56 -2.29
N PHE A 488 -17.09 22.94 -1.58
CA PHE A 488 -15.66 23.04 -1.83
C PHE A 488 -15.07 21.74 -2.40
N ARG A 489 -15.87 20.69 -2.59
CA ARG A 489 -15.36 19.40 -3.08
C ARG A 489 -14.75 19.47 -4.48
N GLY A 490 -15.16 20.44 -5.31
CA GLY A 490 -14.57 20.67 -6.63
C GLY A 490 -13.33 21.56 -6.64
N LEU A 491 -12.93 22.14 -5.50
CA LEU A 491 -11.76 23.02 -5.43
C LEU A 491 -10.50 22.22 -5.18
N SER A 492 -9.46 22.51 -5.93
CA SER A 492 -8.13 21.93 -5.74
C SER A 492 -7.58 22.20 -4.34
N PRO A 493 -6.61 21.41 -3.87
CA PRO A 493 -6.00 21.64 -2.56
C PRO A 493 -5.39 23.04 -2.38
N ALA A 494 -4.78 23.58 -3.44
CA ALA A 494 -4.26 24.95 -3.43
C ALA A 494 -5.36 25.99 -3.22
N GLU A 495 -6.51 25.84 -3.88
CA GLU A 495 -7.66 26.74 -3.73
C GLU A 495 -8.28 26.64 -2.32
N ILE A 496 -8.40 25.43 -1.76
CA ILE A 496 -8.86 25.26 -0.36
C ILE A 496 -7.90 25.95 0.61
N ARG A 497 -6.59 25.77 0.45
CA ARG A 497 -5.58 26.45 1.29
C ARG A 497 -5.72 27.97 1.19
N ALA A 498 -5.89 28.52 -0.01
CA ALA A 498 -6.11 29.95 -0.22
C ALA A 498 -7.40 30.44 0.46
N HIS A 499 -8.50 29.68 0.37
CA HIS A 499 -9.74 30.01 1.07
C HIS A 499 -9.61 29.97 2.61
N ALA A 500 -8.86 29.01 3.14
CA ALA A 500 -8.60 28.90 4.57
C ALA A 500 -7.76 30.09 5.08
N GLN A 501 -6.73 30.48 4.34
CA GLN A 501 -5.89 31.65 4.64
C GLN A 501 -6.68 32.97 4.57
N ALA A 502 -7.55 33.14 3.56
CA ALA A 502 -8.40 34.33 3.47
C ALA A 502 -9.34 34.44 4.70
N LYS A 503 -9.92 33.33 5.15
CA LYS A 503 -10.78 33.33 6.35
C LYS A 503 -10.02 33.60 7.65
N SER A 504 -8.79 33.09 7.80
CA SER A 504 -7.99 33.38 9.00
C SER A 504 -7.60 34.85 9.05
N GLN A 505 -7.29 35.46 7.91
CA GLN A 505 -7.04 36.90 7.80
C GLN A 505 -8.29 37.73 8.13
N VAL A 506 -9.47 37.35 7.63
CA VAL A 506 -10.72 38.06 7.95
C VAL A 506 -11.03 37.99 9.44
N LYS A 507 -10.86 36.83 10.10
CA LYS A 507 -11.02 36.71 11.56
C LYS A 507 -10.02 37.59 12.33
N PHE A 508 -8.79 37.73 11.82
CA PHE A 508 -7.76 38.57 12.44
C PHE A 508 -8.05 40.07 12.28
N VAL A 509 -8.64 40.49 11.15
CA VAL A 509 -9.04 41.88 10.89
C VAL A 509 -10.30 42.26 11.67
N THR A 510 -11.29 41.36 11.81
CA THR A 510 -12.50 41.66 12.60
C THR A 510 -12.24 41.76 14.10
N ASN A 511 -11.25 41.05 14.64
CA ASN A 511 -10.86 41.16 16.05
C ASN A 511 -9.96 42.37 16.35
N ARG A 512 -9.34 43.00 15.35
CA ARG A 512 -8.51 44.21 15.56
C ARG A 512 -9.32 45.50 15.63
N ASN A 513 -10.58 45.50 15.17
CA ASN A 513 -11.47 46.66 15.22
C ASN A 513 -12.42 46.68 16.44
N GLN A 514 -12.24 45.76 17.38
CA GLN A 514 -12.89 45.79 18.70
C GLN A 514 -11.84 46.03 19.78
N SER A 515 -11.21 47.21 19.79
CA SER A 515 -10.61 47.71 21.03
C SER A 515 -11.75 47.92 22.03
N PRO A 516 -11.69 47.38 23.25
CA PRO A 516 -12.57 47.81 24.31
C PRO A 516 -12.30 49.30 24.52
N ALA A 517 -13.31 50.14 24.32
CA ALA A 517 -13.24 51.52 24.77
C ALA A 517 -12.89 51.50 26.26
N GLN A 518 -11.68 51.93 26.58
CA GLN A 518 -11.29 52.23 27.96
C GLN A 518 -12.24 53.33 28.45
N GLY A 519 -13.23 52.93 29.24
CA GLY A 519 -14.10 53.86 29.93
C GLY A 519 -13.27 54.74 30.87
N PRO A 520 -13.57 56.05 30.98
CA PRO A 520 -12.81 56.95 31.83
C PRO A 520 -12.99 56.55 33.30
N TYR A 521 -11.86 56.32 33.98
CA TYR A 521 -11.77 56.27 35.43
C TYR A 521 -12.21 57.64 35.98
N HIS A 522 -13.42 57.72 36.54
CA HIS A 522 -13.81 58.83 37.40
C HIS A 522 -13.16 58.63 38.77
N SER A 523 -12.13 59.42 39.05
CA SER A 523 -11.68 59.73 40.39
C SER A 523 -12.77 60.54 41.11
N ARG A 524 -13.30 60.00 42.21
CA ARG A 524 -14.05 60.78 43.20
C ARG A 524 -13.27 60.76 44.51
N ALA A 525 -12.79 61.94 44.88
CA ALA A 525 -12.19 62.24 46.17
C ALA A 525 -13.27 62.54 47.21
N GLY A 526 -13.00 62.16 48.47
CA GLY A 526 -13.32 62.93 49.67
C GLY A 526 -14.75 62.87 50.20
N GLY A 527 -14.89 62.24 51.37
CA GLY A 527 -16.06 62.25 52.26
C GLY A 527 -15.85 61.28 53.40
#